data_AF-A0A7K3YHL6-F1
#
_entry.id   AF-A0A7K3YHL6-F1
#
_cell.length_a   1.000
_cell.length_b   1.000
_cell.length_c   1.000
_cell.angle_alpha   90.00
_cell.angle_beta   90.00
_cell.angle_gamma   90.00
#
_symmetry.space_group_name_H-M   'P 1'
#
loop_
_entity.id
_entity.type
_entity.pdbx_description
1 polymer ?
#
loop_
_entity_poly.entity_id
_entity_poly.type
_entity_poly.pdbx_seq_one_letter_code
_entity_poly.pdbx_strand_id
1 'polypeptide(L)'
;MTSDRQTTLQNLRRLLPASLIAGLVGGGLLALPAYVHTWCWSGIACYNHGLFDGIGTFQNLVLGILSLLLTGMLPVALSREGGMKRDFAVLAGGIAGFTAVMVNYLYSQATSVFGHGYAPELSDVLSAIIFPFANHALPFLALALAMAALAAIGAFVVSFFRERAAGPNEGAAASRLILCSTAAAILVVVVLPPLAAHAMLGAEMIDVNPGTALMTTAVSAERTAPGIIVITVEETPPASVLDPGKPFSVFMNGVDVSDASACAASGFSATVEPPGGLSPAKGAEAAWTGAGVSNNGTPVDVVVVARGADGSEIIVLSLRV
;
A
#
# COMPACT_ATOMS: atom_id res chain seq x y z
N MET A 1 -7.71 -39.32 37.64
CA MET A 1 -7.70 -38.48 36.44
C MET A 1 -9.15 -38.12 36.13
N THR A 2 -9.52 -36.84 36.22
CA THR A 2 -10.92 -36.38 36.28
C THR A 2 -11.54 -36.22 34.89
N SER A 3 -12.82 -36.60 34.76
CA SER A 3 -13.64 -36.59 33.53
C SER A 3 -13.55 -35.26 32.74
N ASP A 4 -13.38 -34.13 33.42
CA ASP A 4 -13.21 -32.80 32.81
C ASP A 4 -11.96 -32.65 31.93
N ARG A 5 -10.88 -33.37 32.23
CA ARG A 5 -9.64 -33.25 31.44
C ARG A 5 -9.78 -33.94 30.09
N GLN A 6 -10.51 -35.05 30.02
CA GLN A 6 -10.76 -35.79 28.77
C GLN A 6 -11.74 -35.06 27.85
N THR A 7 -12.81 -34.47 28.40
CA THR A 7 -13.79 -33.68 27.64
C THR A 7 -13.14 -32.43 27.05
N THR A 8 -12.31 -31.73 27.83
CA THR A 8 -11.56 -30.55 27.36
C THR A 8 -10.61 -30.88 26.21
N LEU A 9 -9.88 -32.01 26.30
CA LEU A 9 -8.92 -32.44 25.28
C LEU A 9 -9.62 -32.88 23.97
N GLN A 10 -10.77 -33.54 24.08
CA GLN A 10 -11.61 -33.87 22.92
C GLN A 10 -12.17 -32.63 22.24
N ASN A 11 -12.65 -31.65 23.01
CA ASN A 11 -13.16 -30.39 22.46
C ASN A 11 -12.06 -29.59 21.77
N LEU A 12 -10.86 -29.53 22.35
CA LEU A 12 -9.68 -28.91 21.71
C LEU A 12 -9.34 -29.58 20.38
N ARG A 13 -9.30 -30.92 20.32
CA ARG A 13 -9.04 -31.64 19.06
C ARG A 13 -10.08 -31.36 17.98
N ARG A 14 -11.35 -31.12 18.35
CA ARG A 14 -12.42 -30.76 17.40
C ARG A 14 -12.32 -29.32 16.90
N LEU A 15 -11.95 -28.38 17.78
CA LEU A 15 -11.96 -26.94 17.48
C LEU A 15 -10.68 -26.45 16.80
N LEU A 16 -9.56 -27.12 17.05
CA LEU A 16 -8.25 -26.70 16.56
C LEU A 16 -8.20 -26.57 15.02
N PRO A 17 -8.68 -27.54 14.21
CA PRO A 17 -8.59 -27.43 12.75
C PRO A 17 -9.36 -26.22 12.21
N ALA A 18 -10.58 -25.98 12.70
CA ALA A 18 -11.39 -24.84 12.27
C ALA A 18 -10.74 -23.50 12.68
N SER A 19 -10.15 -23.45 13.87
CA SER A 19 -9.46 -22.25 14.37
C SER A 19 -8.19 -21.95 13.57
N LEU A 20 -7.42 -22.97 13.20
CA LEU A 20 -6.22 -22.81 12.38
C LEU A 20 -6.57 -22.37 10.95
N ILE A 21 -7.59 -22.97 10.33
CA ILE A 21 -8.08 -22.53 9.01
C ILE A 21 -8.57 -21.08 9.07
N ALA A 22 -9.33 -20.74 10.10
CA ALA A 22 -9.77 -19.36 10.30
C ALA A 22 -8.61 -18.39 10.49
N GLY A 23 -7.59 -18.79 11.25
CA GLY A 23 -6.38 -18.01 11.40
C GLY A 23 -5.61 -17.83 10.09
N LEU A 24 -5.53 -18.85 9.23
CA LEU A 24 -4.94 -18.73 7.90
C LEU A 24 -5.69 -17.71 7.03
N VAL A 25 -7.01 -17.81 6.97
CA VAL A 25 -7.86 -16.85 6.24
C VAL A 25 -7.70 -15.45 6.82
N GLY A 26 -7.70 -15.33 8.15
CA GLY A 26 -7.52 -14.08 8.89
C GLY A 26 -6.17 -13.43 8.64
N GLY A 27 -5.09 -14.22 8.59
CA GLY A 27 -3.76 -13.73 8.27
C GLY A 27 -3.68 -13.16 6.86
N GLY A 28 -4.34 -13.80 5.88
CA GLY A 28 -4.49 -13.24 4.54
C GLY A 28 -5.29 -11.94 4.52
N LEU A 29 -6.38 -11.86 5.29
CA LEU A 29 -7.17 -10.63 5.44
C LEU A 29 -6.41 -9.49 6.13
N LEU A 30 -5.46 -9.81 7.02
CA LEU A 30 -4.58 -8.83 7.65
C LEU A 30 -3.49 -8.29 6.71
N ALA A 31 -3.23 -8.94 5.58
CA ALA A 31 -2.39 -8.39 4.53
C ALA A 31 -3.13 -7.37 3.64
N LEU A 32 -4.47 -7.42 3.62
CA LEU A 32 -5.32 -6.53 2.82
C LEU A 32 -5.02 -5.03 3.00
N PRO A 33 -4.82 -4.49 4.23
CA PRO A 33 -4.48 -3.08 4.44
C PRO A 33 -3.23 -2.64 3.68
N ALA A 34 -2.20 -3.51 3.60
CA ALA A 34 -0.98 -3.20 2.85
C ALA A 34 -1.28 -3.07 1.35
N TYR A 35 -2.12 -3.97 0.80
CA TYR A 35 -2.54 -3.87 -0.60
C TYR A 35 -3.40 -2.64 -0.86
N VAL A 36 -4.36 -2.32 0.01
CA VAL A 36 -5.19 -1.12 -0.14
C VAL A 36 -4.33 0.15 -0.10
N HIS A 37 -3.35 0.20 0.79
CA HIS A 37 -2.40 1.32 0.83
C HIS A 37 -1.61 1.44 -0.46
N THR A 38 -0.94 0.36 -0.89
CA THR A 38 -0.10 0.39 -2.09
C THR A 38 -0.88 0.66 -3.37
N TRP A 39 -2.07 0.07 -3.53
CA TRP A 39 -2.82 0.13 -4.78
C TRP A 39 -3.79 1.30 -4.86
N CYS A 40 -4.35 1.72 -3.72
CA CYS A 40 -5.39 2.75 -3.70
C CYS A 40 -4.88 4.09 -3.16
N TRP A 41 -3.90 4.11 -2.27
CA TRP A 41 -3.42 5.37 -1.71
C TRP A 41 -2.11 5.85 -2.34
N SER A 42 -1.20 4.97 -2.76
CA SER A 42 0.13 5.40 -3.25
C SER A 42 0.06 6.40 -4.40
N GLY A 43 -0.87 6.19 -5.35
CA GLY A 43 -1.02 7.05 -6.52
C GLY A 43 -1.53 8.46 -6.21
N ILE A 44 -2.10 8.68 -5.02
CA ILE A 44 -2.64 9.98 -4.62
C ILE A 44 -2.02 10.57 -3.35
N ALA A 45 -1.31 9.76 -2.56
CA ALA A 45 -0.72 10.16 -1.29
C ALA A 45 0.26 11.34 -1.46
N CYS A 46 0.97 11.41 -2.59
CA CYS A 46 1.89 12.52 -2.88
C CYS A 46 1.19 13.88 -3.07
N TYR A 47 -0.11 13.91 -3.40
CA TYR A 47 -0.83 15.17 -3.59
C TYR A 47 -1.16 15.87 -2.26
N ASN A 48 -1.40 15.11 -1.20
CA ASN A 48 -1.63 15.67 0.15
C ASN A 48 -1.27 14.63 1.21
N HIS A 49 0.04 14.48 1.44
CA HIS A 49 0.57 13.39 2.25
C HIS A 49 -0.03 13.34 3.65
N GLY A 50 -0.16 14.48 4.33
CA GLY A 50 -0.73 14.52 5.68
C GLY A 50 -2.20 14.06 5.73
N LEU A 51 -3.03 14.51 4.79
CA LEU A 51 -4.44 14.14 4.75
C LEU A 51 -4.61 12.66 4.37
N PHE A 52 -3.98 12.21 3.30
CA PHE A 52 -4.16 10.86 2.78
C PHE A 52 -3.48 9.79 3.62
N ASP A 53 -2.33 10.08 4.24
CA ASP A 53 -1.72 9.17 5.21
C ASP A 53 -2.58 9.04 6.47
N GLY A 54 -3.17 10.14 6.95
CA GLY A 54 -4.11 10.12 8.07
C GLY A 54 -5.37 9.27 7.78
N ILE A 55 -6.01 9.49 6.63
CA ILE A 55 -7.19 8.72 6.21
C ILE A 55 -6.82 7.24 5.99
N GLY A 56 -5.72 6.98 5.28
CA GLY A 56 -5.23 5.63 5.02
C GLY A 56 -4.89 4.88 6.31
N THR A 57 -4.26 5.53 7.28
CA THR A 57 -3.97 4.96 8.62
C THR A 57 -5.25 4.60 9.35
N PHE A 58 -6.24 5.50 9.38
CA PHE A 58 -7.52 5.22 10.03
C PHE A 58 -8.28 4.08 9.34
N GLN A 59 -8.32 4.07 8.01
CA GLN A 59 -8.93 2.99 7.23
C GLN A 59 -8.24 1.66 7.52
N ASN A 60 -6.91 1.61 7.53
CA ASN A 60 -6.13 0.41 7.81
C ASN A 60 -6.38 -0.11 9.23
N LEU A 61 -6.52 0.78 10.21
CA LEU A 61 -6.90 0.41 11.58
C LEU A 61 -8.29 -0.24 11.62
N VAL A 62 -9.28 0.37 10.98
CA VAL A 62 -10.65 -0.18 10.91
C VAL A 62 -10.68 -1.53 10.20
N LEU A 63 -9.96 -1.67 9.07
CA LEU A 63 -9.82 -2.93 8.36
C LEU A 63 -9.16 -4.01 9.23
N GLY A 64 -8.10 -3.67 9.97
CA GLY A 64 -7.44 -4.60 10.90
C GLY A 64 -8.40 -5.12 11.97
N ILE A 65 -9.17 -4.23 12.59
CA ILE A 65 -10.18 -4.59 13.61
C ILE A 65 -11.25 -5.50 13.00
N LEU A 66 -11.83 -5.13 11.86
CA LEU A 66 -12.89 -5.91 11.21
C LEU A 66 -12.39 -7.28 10.73
N SER A 67 -11.17 -7.36 10.19
CA SER A 67 -10.54 -8.62 9.78
C SER A 67 -10.33 -9.56 10.96
N LEU A 68 -9.92 -9.06 12.12
CA LEU A 68 -9.77 -9.87 13.33
C LEU A 68 -11.10 -10.33 13.92
N LEU A 69 -12.10 -9.44 13.96
CA LEU A 69 -13.45 -9.82 14.35
C LEU A 69 -13.96 -10.95 13.45
N LEU A 70 -13.83 -10.81 12.13
CA LEU A 70 -14.23 -11.82 11.15
C LEU A 70 -13.45 -13.14 11.33
N THR A 71 -12.15 -13.06 11.58
CA THR A 71 -11.28 -14.21 11.89
C THR A 71 -11.81 -15.00 13.09
N GLY A 72 -12.21 -14.30 14.14
CA GLY A 72 -12.80 -14.87 15.34
C GLY A 72 -14.19 -15.47 15.15
N MET A 73 -15.01 -14.88 14.28
CA MET A 73 -16.35 -15.37 13.96
C MET A 73 -16.32 -16.69 13.18
N LEU A 74 -15.33 -16.88 12.31
CA LEU A 74 -15.23 -18.01 11.38
C LEU A 74 -15.18 -19.40 12.05
N PRO A 75 -14.36 -19.68 13.09
CA PRO A 75 -14.33 -21.00 13.71
C PRO A 75 -15.65 -21.36 14.38
N VAL A 76 -16.34 -20.37 14.95
CA VAL A 76 -17.68 -20.55 15.52
C VAL A 76 -18.68 -20.83 14.41
N ALA A 77 -18.63 -20.06 13.32
CA ALA A 77 -19.52 -20.23 12.17
C ALA A 77 -19.38 -21.62 11.50
N LEU A 78 -18.16 -22.11 11.35
CA LEU A 78 -17.81 -23.39 10.73
C LEU A 78 -18.17 -24.61 11.60
N SER A 79 -18.34 -24.42 12.91
CA SER A 79 -18.72 -25.50 13.81
C SER A 79 -20.18 -25.92 13.59
N ARG A 80 -20.39 -27.20 13.24
CA ARG A 80 -21.70 -27.78 12.89
C ARG A 80 -22.61 -28.09 14.09
N GLU A 81 -22.12 -27.96 15.32
CA GLU A 81 -22.87 -28.33 16.53
C GLU A 81 -23.45 -27.09 17.25
N GLY A 82 -24.78 -27.02 17.33
CA GLY A 82 -25.45 -26.14 18.28
C GLY A 82 -25.15 -26.65 19.69
N GLY A 83 -24.35 -25.92 20.45
CA GLY A 83 -23.97 -26.32 21.82
C GLY A 83 -22.52 -26.05 22.23
N MET A 84 -21.71 -25.40 21.40
CA MET A 84 -20.40 -24.93 21.85
C MET A 84 -20.59 -23.88 22.96
N LYS A 85 -20.13 -24.19 24.18
CA LYS A 85 -20.13 -23.23 25.29
C LYS A 85 -19.31 -21.99 24.89
N ARG A 86 -19.75 -20.80 25.33
CA ARG A 86 -19.06 -19.53 25.06
C ARG A 86 -17.56 -19.58 25.30
N ASP A 87 -17.13 -20.20 26.40
CA ASP A 87 -15.71 -20.29 26.76
C ASP A 87 -14.87 -21.00 25.68
N PHE A 88 -15.44 -22.04 25.04
CA PHE A 88 -14.79 -22.74 23.94
C PHE A 88 -14.81 -21.93 22.63
N ALA A 89 -15.86 -21.14 22.40
CA ALA A 89 -15.93 -20.23 21.25
C ALA A 89 -14.87 -19.12 21.37
N VAL A 90 -14.76 -18.50 22.55
CA VAL A 90 -13.75 -17.48 22.88
C VAL A 90 -12.35 -18.05 22.70
N LEU A 91 -12.09 -19.28 23.20
CA LEU A 91 -10.81 -19.96 23.01
C LEU A 91 -10.49 -20.21 21.52
N ALA A 92 -11.47 -20.70 20.76
CA ALA A 92 -11.31 -20.93 19.32
C ALA A 92 -11.01 -19.63 18.55
N GLY A 93 -11.71 -18.54 18.90
CA GLY A 93 -11.45 -17.21 18.35
C GLY A 93 -10.05 -16.69 18.71
N GLY A 94 -9.62 -16.85 19.95
CA GLY A 94 -8.29 -16.46 20.40
C GLY A 94 -7.18 -17.22 19.68
N ILE A 95 -7.34 -18.54 19.49
CA ILE A 95 -6.41 -19.37 18.70
C ILE A 95 -6.36 -18.87 17.25
N ALA A 96 -7.51 -18.63 16.63
CA ALA A 96 -7.59 -18.13 15.27
C ALA A 96 -6.89 -16.76 15.13
N GLY A 97 -7.13 -15.83 16.05
CA GLY A 97 -6.48 -14.52 16.06
C GLY A 97 -4.96 -14.62 16.23
N PHE A 98 -4.48 -15.46 17.15
CA PHE A 98 -3.05 -15.70 17.33
C PHE A 98 -2.42 -16.28 16.05
N THR A 99 -3.06 -17.28 15.44
CA THR A 99 -2.61 -17.84 14.16
C THR A 99 -2.59 -16.79 13.05
N ALA A 100 -3.62 -15.94 12.95
CA ALA A 100 -3.67 -14.87 11.94
C ALA A 100 -2.51 -13.88 12.08
N VAL A 101 -2.16 -13.48 13.31
CA VAL A 101 -1.00 -12.59 13.56
C VAL A 101 0.29 -13.26 13.14
N MET A 102 0.49 -14.54 13.47
CA MET A 102 1.70 -15.28 13.06
C MET A 102 1.80 -15.40 11.55
N VAL A 103 0.70 -15.68 10.86
CA VAL A 103 0.65 -15.75 9.39
C VAL A 103 0.97 -14.40 8.77
N ASN A 104 0.36 -13.32 9.26
CA ASN A 104 0.63 -11.97 8.77
C ASN A 104 2.08 -11.54 9.02
N TYR A 105 2.63 -11.89 10.18
CA TYR A 105 4.04 -11.63 10.51
C TYR A 105 4.98 -12.38 9.56
N LEU A 106 4.76 -13.68 9.34
CA LEU A 106 5.56 -14.48 8.40
C LEU A 106 5.47 -13.92 6.98
N TYR A 107 4.27 -13.50 6.55
CA TYR A 107 4.07 -12.84 5.26
C TYR A 107 4.86 -11.52 5.16
N SER A 108 4.84 -10.68 6.19
CA SER A 108 5.59 -9.43 6.23
C SER A 108 7.10 -9.66 6.18
N GLN A 109 7.62 -10.67 6.89
CA GLN A 109 9.05 -10.98 6.85
C GLN A 109 9.47 -11.56 5.50
N ALA A 110 8.65 -12.45 4.93
CA ALA A 110 8.90 -12.99 3.61
C ALA A 110 8.93 -11.87 2.55
N THR A 111 7.92 -11.00 2.52
CA THR A 111 7.89 -9.87 1.57
C THR A 111 9.07 -8.92 1.75
N SER A 112 9.50 -8.66 2.99
CA SER A 112 10.72 -7.89 3.24
C SER A 112 11.96 -8.55 2.64
N VAL A 113 12.20 -9.82 2.95
CA VAL A 113 13.43 -10.53 2.52
C VAL A 113 13.47 -10.74 1.00
N PHE A 114 12.35 -11.15 0.39
CA PHE A 114 12.28 -11.39 -1.05
C PHE A 114 12.12 -10.10 -1.87
N GLY A 115 11.82 -8.97 -1.24
CA GLY A 115 11.59 -7.69 -1.93
C GLY A 115 12.85 -6.91 -2.33
N HIS A 116 14.04 -7.34 -1.90
CA HIS A 116 15.29 -6.55 -2.05
C HIS A 116 16.00 -6.74 -3.40
N GLY A 117 15.42 -7.48 -4.35
CA GLY A 117 15.96 -7.62 -5.72
C GLY A 117 17.20 -8.51 -5.85
N TYR A 118 17.71 -9.09 -4.77
CA TYR A 118 18.71 -10.15 -4.77
C TYR A 118 18.09 -11.49 -4.35
N ALA A 119 18.71 -12.61 -4.72
CA ALA A 119 18.27 -13.94 -4.31
C ALA A 119 18.59 -14.12 -2.81
N PRO A 120 17.58 -14.20 -1.93
CA PRO A 120 17.84 -14.26 -0.50
C PRO A 120 18.38 -15.63 -0.09
N GLU A 121 19.29 -15.65 0.87
CA GLU A 121 19.80 -16.87 1.47
C GLU A 121 18.89 -17.35 2.62
N LEU A 122 19.02 -18.62 3.00
CA LEU A 122 18.28 -19.18 4.15
C LEU A 122 18.59 -18.43 5.45
N SER A 123 19.83 -17.97 5.61
CA SER A 123 20.30 -17.14 6.72
C SER A 123 19.53 -15.82 6.83
N ASP A 124 19.22 -15.18 5.71
CA ASP A 124 18.49 -13.91 5.66
C ASP A 124 17.05 -14.09 6.18
N VAL A 125 16.37 -15.15 5.71
CA VAL A 125 15.00 -15.49 6.15
C VAL A 125 14.98 -15.82 7.64
N LEU A 126 15.92 -16.62 8.12
CA LEU A 126 16.00 -16.99 9.54
C LEU A 126 16.32 -15.78 10.42
N SER A 127 17.24 -14.92 9.99
CA SER A 127 17.60 -13.69 10.70
C SER A 127 16.40 -12.74 10.82
N ALA A 128 15.68 -12.51 9.71
CA ALA A 128 14.49 -11.66 9.70
C ALA A 128 13.37 -12.16 10.62
N ILE A 129 13.22 -13.49 10.74
CA ILE A 129 12.23 -14.09 11.65
C ILE A 129 12.71 -13.98 13.10
N ILE A 130 13.97 -14.29 13.41
CA ILE A 130 14.48 -14.43 14.79
C ILE A 130 14.75 -13.07 15.43
N PHE A 131 15.27 -12.10 14.68
CA PHE A 131 15.69 -10.80 15.21
C PHE A 131 14.60 -10.07 16.01
N PRO A 132 13.34 -10.02 15.55
CA PRO A 132 12.28 -9.34 16.30
C PRO A 132 11.83 -10.13 17.54
N PHE A 133 11.94 -11.46 17.55
CA PHE A 133 11.72 -12.25 18.77
C PHE A 133 12.85 -12.04 19.79
N ALA A 134 14.11 -11.94 19.34
CA ALA A 134 15.23 -11.71 20.25
C ALA A 134 15.19 -10.31 20.90
N ASN A 135 14.77 -9.29 20.15
CA ASN A 135 14.85 -7.89 20.60
C ASN A 135 13.51 -7.29 21.06
N HIS A 136 12.37 -7.86 20.62
CA HIS A 136 11.05 -7.28 20.82
C HIS A 136 9.99 -8.32 21.23
N ALA A 137 10.37 -9.46 21.81
CA ALA A 137 9.44 -10.50 22.26
C ALA A 137 8.25 -9.98 23.08
N LEU A 138 8.50 -9.08 24.04
CA LEU A 138 7.45 -8.53 24.90
C LEU A 138 6.44 -7.65 24.11
N PRO A 139 6.88 -6.65 23.32
CA PRO A 139 5.99 -5.94 22.40
C PRO A 139 5.22 -6.85 21.44
N PHE A 140 5.88 -7.84 20.83
CA PHE A 140 5.21 -8.77 19.91
C PHE A 140 4.16 -9.62 20.62
N LEU A 141 4.44 -10.08 21.85
CA LEU A 141 3.48 -10.81 22.65
C LEU A 141 2.28 -9.93 23.03
N ALA A 142 2.50 -8.68 23.44
CA ALA A 142 1.43 -7.75 23.77
C ALA A 142 0.52 -7.49 22.55
N LEU A 143 1.12 -7.27 21.37
CA LEU A 143 0.39 -7.12 20.12
C LEU A 143 -0.41 -8.39 19.79
N ALA A 144 0.23 -9.57 19.83
CA ALA A 144 -0.43 -10.83 19.55
C ALA A 144 -1.62 -11.10 20.50
N LEU A 145 -1.49 -10.75 21.79
CA LEU A 145 -2.57 -10.87 22.76
C LEU A 145 -3.72 -9.89 22.49
N ALA A 146 -3.43 -8.64 22.13
CA ALA A 146 -4.46 -7.66 21.79
C ALA A 146 -5.28 -8.10 20.56
N MET A 147 -4.58 -8.59 19.53
CA MET A 147 -5.21 -9.08 18.29
C MET A 147 -5.98 -10.38 18.54
N ALA A 148 -5.46 -11.29 19.36
CA ALA A 148 -6.18 -12.49 19.79
C ALA A 148 -7.44 -12.14 20.62
N ALA A 149 -7.39 -11.11 21.46
CA ALA A 149 -8.55 -10.62 22.20
C ALA A 149 -9.64 -10.08 21.26
N LEU A 150 -9.27 -9.32 20.22
CA LEU A 150 -10.21 -8.87 19.19
C LEU A 150 -10.89 -10.05 18.46
N ALA A 151 -10.12 -11.07 18.09
CA ALA A 151 -10.71 -12.27 17.49
C ALA A 151 -11.60 -13.05 18.49
N ALA A 152 -11.20 -13.13 19.75
CA ALA A 152 -12.03 -13.72 20.81
C ALA A 152 -13.36 -12.98 21.00
N ILE A 153 -13.37 -11.65 20.87
CA ILE A 153 -14.59 -10.83 20.86
C ILE A 153 -15.47 -11.18 19.66
N GLY A 154 -14.91 -11.32 18.46
CA GLY A 154 -15.67 -11.74 17.27
C GLY A 154 -16.36 -13.10 17.46
N ALA A 155 -15.64 -14.06 18.03
CA ALA A 155 -16.18 -15.37 18.37
C ALA A 155 -17.30 -15.29 19.42
N PHE A 156 -17.10 -14.47 20.46
CA PHE A 156 -18.09 -14.22 21.50
C PHE A 156 -19.39 -13.66 20.93
N VAL A 157 -19.32 -12.67 20.05
CA VAL A 157 -20.51 -12.05 19.43
C VAL A 157 -21.34 -13.10 18.70
N VAL A 158 -20.73 -13.92 17.85
CA VAL A 158 -21.46 -14.98 17.11
C VAL A 158 -22.02 -16.03 18.04
N SER A 159 -21.25 -16.45 19.05
CA SER A 159 -21.73 -17.42 20.05
C SER A 159 -22.92 -16.89 20.84
N PHE A 160 -22.89 -15.62 21.24
CA PHE A 160 -23.97 -14.96 21.98
C PHE A 160 -25.28 -14.92 21.18
N PHE A 161 -25.22 -14.54 19.90
CA PHE A 161 -26.40 -14.51 19.04
C PHE A 161 -26.93 -15.92 18.71
N ARG A 162 -26.03 -16.89 18.50
CA ARG A 162 -26.42 -18.30 18.27
C ARG A 162 -27.18 -18.88 19.45
N GLU A 163 -26.76 -18.62 20.67
CA GLU A 163 -27.42 -19.12 21.88
C GLU A 163 -28.81 -18.53 22.12
N ARG A 164 -29.09 -17.34 21.57
CA ARG A 164 -30.38 -16.66 21.70
C ARG A 164 -31.38 -17.01 20.59
N ALA A 165 -30.96 -17.74 19.56
CA ALA A 165 -31.85 -18.14 18.47
C ALA A 165 -32.86 -19.21 18.93
N ALA A 166 -34.06 -19.24 18.35
CA ALA A 166 -35.11 -20.16 18.79
C ALA A 166 -34.82 -21.62 18.41
N GLY A 167 -33.87 -21.85 17.49
CA GLY A 167 -33.39 -23.19 17.15
C GLY A 167 -32.06 -23.19 16.38
N PRO A 168 -31.49 -24.38 16.13
CA PRO A 168 -30.17 -24.53 15.49
C PRO A 168 -30.09 -23.90 14.09
N ASN A 169 -31.16 -23.98 13.30
CA ASN A 169 -31.23 -23.41 11.96
C ASN A 169 -31.23 -21.87 11.98
N GLU A 170 -31.96 -21.27 12.92
CA GLU A 170 -31.97 -19.82 13.11
C GLU A 170 -30.62 -19.31 13.64
N GLY A 171 -29.98 -20.06 14.54
CA GLY A 171 -28.63 -19.72 15.03
C GLY A 171 -27.59 -19.79 13.90
N ALA A 172 -27.69 -20.79 13.03
CA ALA A 172 -26.85 -20.87 11.84
C ALA A 172 -27.10 -19.68 10.89
N ALA A 173 -28.36 -19.31 10.65
CA ALA A 173 -28.72 -18.16 9.83
C ALA A 173 -28.18 -16.84 10.42
N ALA A 174 -28.38 -16.60 11.73
CA ALA A 174 -27.87 -15.42 12.43
C ALA A 174 -26.34 -15.32 12.35
N SER A 175 -25.62 -16.44 12.53
CA SER A 175 -24.17 -16.44 12.41
C SER A 175 -23.68 -16.10 10.99
N ARG A 176 -24.34 -16.62 9.96
CA ARG A 176 -24.02 -16.29 8.58
C ARG A 176 -24.31 -14.82 8.29
N LEU A 177 -25.43 -14.30 8.78
CA LEU A 177 -25.79 -12.89 8.61
C LEU A 177 -24.72 -11.96 9.22
N ILE A 178 -24.30 -12.20 10.46
CA ILE A 178 -23.27 -11.39 11.14
C ILE A 178 -21.94 -11.46 10.38
N LEU A 179 -21.56 -12.66 9.95
CA LEU A 179 -20.31 -12.90 9.22
C LEU A 179 -20.32 -12.21 7.86
N CYS A 180 -21.40 -12.37 7.08
CA CYS A 180 -21.59 -11.70 5.80
C CYS A 180 -21.69 -10.18 5.94
N SER A 181 -22.33 -9.67 7.01
CA SER A 181 -22.41 -8.23 7.27
C SER A 181 -21.04 -7.64 7.60
N THR A 182 -20.22 -8.37 8.36
CA THR A 182 -18.84 -7.97 8.67
C THR A 182 -17.97 -7.99 7.42
N ALA A 183 -18.09 -9.02 6.58
CA ALA A 183 -17.40 -9.07 5.29
C ALA A 183 -17.84 -7.95 4.34
N ALA A 184 -19.14 -7.62 4.30
CA ALA A 184 -19.65 -6.49 3.53
C ALA A 184 -19.11 -5.16 4.05
N ALA A 185 -19.03 -4.97 5.38
CA ALA A 185 -18.42 -3.79 5.96
C ALA A 185 -16.94 -3.65 5.58
N ILE A 186 -16.17 -4.76 5.57
CA ILE A 186 -14.79 -4.76 5.07
C ILE A 186 -14.75 -4.29 3.62
N LEU A 187 -15.58 -4.85 2.73
CA LEU A 187 -15.62 -4.45 1.32
C LEU A 187 -15.94 -2.96 1.15
N VAL A 188 -16.90 -2.44 1.92
CA VAL A 188 -17.26 -1.02 1.92
C VAL A 188 -16.09 -0.16 2.36
N VAL A 189 -15.43 -0.52 3.46
CA VAL A 189 -14.28 0.23 3.99
C VAL A 189 -13.08 0.14 3.06
N VAL A 190 -12.88 -0.95 2.32
CA VAL A 190 -11.81 -1.07 1.31
C VAL A 190 -12.04 -0.10 0.16
N VAL A 191 -13.27 0.00 -0.34
CA VAL A 191 -13.56 0.65 -1.63
C VAL A 191 -13.96 2.12 -1.48
N LEU A 192 -14.84 2.45 -0.54
CA LEU A 192 -15.44 3.80 -0.50
C LEU A 192 -14.44 4.91 -0.14
N PRO A 193 -13.57 4.77 0.89
CA PRO A 193 -12.65 5.85 1.23
C PRO A 193 -11.68 6.21 0.10
N PRO A 194 -11.00 5.25 -0.58
CA PRO A 194 -10.14 5.60 -1.70
C PRO A 194 -10.92 6.15 -2.90
N LEU A 195 -12.11 5.60 -3.20
CA LEU A 195 -12.94 6.10 -4.30
C LEU A 195 -13.37 7.56 -4.06
N ALA A 196 -13.78 7.88 -2.84
CA ALA A 196 -14.14 9.24 -2.44
C ALA A 196 -12.92 10.18 -2.54
N ALA A 197 -11.75 9.74 -2.09
CA ALA A 197 -10.53 10.54 -2.18
C ALA A 197 -10.15 10.86 -3.64
N HIS A 198 -10.20 9.88 -4.54
CA HIS A 198 -9.94 10.11 -5.97
C HIS A 198 -11.00 11.03 -6.60
N ALA A 199 -12.27 10.84 -6.29
CA ALA A 199 -13.34 11.69 -6.81
C ALA A 199 -13.20 13.14 -6.32
N MET A 200 -12.85 13.34 -5.05
CA MET A 200 -12.63 14.67 -4.48
C MET A 200 -11.37 15.34 -5.03
N LEU A 201 -10.30 14.59 -5.30
CA LEU A 201 -9.12 15.10 -6.02
C LEU A 201 -9.46 15.51 -7.45
N GLY A 202 -10.18 14.65 -8.19
CA GLY A 202 -10.59 14.94 -9.56
C GLY A 202 -11.59 16.09 -9.67
N ALA A 203 -12.34 16.36 -8.60
CA ALA A 203 -13.24 17.52 -8.49
C ALA A 203 -12.56 18.77 -7.90
N GLU A 204 -11.23 18.74 -7.69
CA GLU A 204 -10.44 19.84 -7.12
C GLU A 204 -10.94 20.29 -5.72
N MET A 205 -11.59 19.39 -4.98
CA MET A 205 -12.10 19.66 -3.64
C MET A 205 -11.04 19.47 -2.53
N ILE A 206 -9.89 18.91 -2.88
CA ILE A 206 -8.77 18.68 -1.96
C ILE A 206 -7.59 19.51 -2.45
N ASP A 207 -7.05 20.32 -1.55
CA ASP A 207 -5.84 21.08 -1.84
C ASP A 207 -4.68 20.13 -2.12
N VAL A 208 -3.99 20.40 -3.23
CA VAL A 208 -2.79 19.69 -3.65
C VAL A 208 -1.58 20.50 -3.19
N ASN A 209 -0.67 19.86 -2.46
CA ASN A 209 0.63 20.43 -2.15
C ASN A 209 1.53 20.27 -3.37
N PRO A 210 1.91 21.38 -4.05
CA PRO A 210 2.64 21.27 -5.31
C PRO A 210 4.02 20.64 -5.13
N GLY A 211 4.75 21.01 -4.07
CA GLY A 211 6.07 20.45 -3.77
C GLY A 211 6.06 18.91 -3.65
N THR A 212 5.08 18.32 -2.96
CA THR A 212 5.01 16.85 -2.85
C THR A 212 4.44 16.19 -4.10
N ALA A 213 3.54 16.85 -4.82
CA ALA A 213 2.98 16.37 -6.08
C ALA A 213 4.02 16.32 -7.20
N LEU A 214 4.99 17.25 -7.22
CA LEU A 214 6.09 17.24 -8.18
C LEU A 214 6.93 15.94 -8.11
N MET A 215 6.96 15.24 -6.98
CA MET A 215 7.66 13.96 -6.83
C MET A 215 7.07 12.82 -7.68
N THR A 216 5.83 12.96 -8.17
CA THR A 216 5.24 11.99 -9.10
C THR A 216 5.62 12.25 -10.56
N THR A 217 6.38 13.31 -10.82
CA THR A 217 6.82 13.64 -12.16
C THR A 217 7.92 12.67 -12.57
N ALA A 218 7.70 11.94 -13.65
CA ALA A 218 8.67 11.04 -14.23
C ALA A 218 8.97 11.51 -15.66
N VAL A 219 10.24 11.67 -15.95
CA VAL A 219 10.72 11.98 -17.31
C VAL A 219 11.82 11.00 -17.66
N SER A 220 11.96 10.68 -18.94
CA SER A 220 13.03 9.86 -19.49
C SER A 220 13.85 10.71 -20.46
N ALA A 221 15.13 10.36 -20.64
CA ALA A 221 15.97 10.96 -21.66
C ALA A 221 16.72 9.87 -22.41
N GLU A 222 16.67 9.93 -23.74
CA GLU A 222 17.28 8.95 -24.63
C GLU A 222 18.07 9.66 -25.74
N ARG A 223 19.27 9.17 -26.03
CA ARG A 223 20.03 9.56 -27.22
C ARG A 223 19.62 8.67 -28.38
N THR A 224 18.68 9.16 -29.19
CA THR A 224 18.16 8.43 -30.36
C THR A 224 19.11 8.44 -31.56
N ALA A 225 20.03 9.40 -31.60
CA ALA A 225 21.11 9.47 -32.58
C ALA A 225 22.34 10.22 -32.00
N PRO A 226 23.53 10.12 -32.62
CA PRO A 226 24.74 10.76 -32.08
C PRO A 226 24.60 12.25 -31.78
N GLY A 227 23.75 12.99 -32.49
CA GLY A 227 23.49 14.41 -32.25
C GLY A 227 22.09 14.73 -31.76
N ILE A 228 21.31 13.75 -31.27
CA ILE A 228 19.91 13.92 -30.87
C ILE A 228 19.68 13.31 -29.50
N ILE A 229 19.17 14.10 -28.57
CA ILE A 229 18.62 13.65 -27.29
C ILE A 229 17.13 14.01 -27.28
N VAL A 230 16.30 13.02 -27.00
CA VAL A 230 14.85 13.18 -26.80
C VAL A 230 14.57 13.05 -25.31
N ILE A 231 13.80 13.97 -24.76
CA ILE A 231 13.28 13.91 -23.39
C ILE A 231 11.78 13.72 -23.49
N THR A 232 11.26 12.72 -22.77
CA THR A 232 9.84 12.34 -22.78
C THR A 232 9.27 12.45 -21.37
N VAL A 233 8.06 13.02 -21.26
CA VAL A 233 7.31 13.03 -20.00
C VAL A 233 6.54 11.72 -19.85
N GLU A 234 6.94 10.88 -18.92
CA GLU A 234 6.28 9.60 -18.63
C GLU A 234 5.06 9.79 -17.72
N GLU A 235 5.23 10.59 -16.67
CA GLU A 235 4.19 10.93 -15.71
C GLU A 235 4.32 12.39 -15.28
N THR A 236 3.19 13.05 -15.06
CA THR A 236 3.14 14.46 -14.64
C THR A 236 1.93 14.68 -13.72
N PRO A 237 2.06 15.52 -12.67
CA PRO A 237 0.93 15.87 -11.82
C PRO A 237 -0.13 16.68 -12.60
N PRO A 238 -1.32 16.92 -12.01
CA PRO A 238 -2.32 17.80 -12.61
C PRO A 238 -1.73 19.18 -12.96
N ALA A 239 -2.18 19.78 -14.06
CA ALA A 239 -1.63 21.04 -14.57
C ALA A 239 -1.69 22.20 -13.55
N SER A 240 -2.66 22.17 -12.62
CA SER A 240 -2.80 23.14 -11.52
C SER A 240 -1.63 23.14 -10.53
N VAL A 241 -0.84 22.07 -10.49
CA VAL A 241 0.35 21.92 -9.66
C VAL A 241 1.56 22.65 -10.26
N LEU A 242 1.63 22.74 -11.59
CA LEU A 242 2.82 23.18 -12.30
C LEU A 242 2.85 24.69 -12.50
N ASP A 243 4.05 25.24 -12.60
CA ASP A 243 4.24 26.63 -13.02
C ASP A 243 3.62 26.81 -14.43
N PRO A 244 2.63 27.70 -14.61
CA PRO A 244 1.93 27.85 -15.88
C PRO A 244 2.79 28.49 -16.98
N GLY A 245 3.90 29.14 -16.62
CA GLY A 245 4.82 29.80 -17.54
C GLY A 245 6.09 28.99 -17.81
N LYS A 246 6.64 28.29 -16.82
CA LYS A 246 7.88 27.50 -16.96
C LYS A 246 7.78 26.18 -16.19
N PRO A 247 6.97 25.21 -16.65
CA PRO A 247 6.73 23.96 -15.92
C PRO A 247 7.99 23.07 -15.83
N PHE A 248 8.87 23.16 -16.82
CA PHE A 248 10.14 22.44 -16.86
C PHE A 248 11.31 23.37 -17.21
N SER A 249 12.46 23.11 -16.57
CA SER A 249 13.76 23.61 -17.00
C SER A 249 14.65 22.43 -17.38
N VAL A 250 15.35 22.53 -18.51
CA VAL A 250 16.29 21.50 -18.98
C VAL A 250 17.70 22.08 -19.01
N PHE A 251 18.62 21.38 -18.38
CA PHE A 251 20.04 21.72 -18.37
C PHE A 251 20.85 20.61 -19.00
N MET A 252 21.74 20.98 -19.92
CA MET A 252 22.69 20.06 -20.53
C MET A 252 24.11 20.52 -20.20
N ASN A 253 24.90 19.67 -19.54
CA ASN A 253 26.23 20.00 -19.01
C ASN A 253 26.21 21.28 -18.13
N GLY A 254 25.13 21.48 -17.36
CA GLY A 254 24.92 22.66 -16.51
C GLY A 254 24.47 23.93 -17.23
N VAL A 255 24.22 23.87 -18.55
CA VAL A 255 23.78 25.02 -19.36
C VAL A 255 22.26 24.98 -19.57
N ASP A 256 21.56 26.09 -19.35
CA ASP A 256 20.11 26.19 -19.60
C ASP A 256 19.82 26.09 -21.11
N VAL A 257 19.04 25.07 -21.47
CA VAL A 257 18.58 24.79 -22.82
C VAL A 257 17.08 24.47 -22.84
N SER A 258 16.33 25.00 -21.85
CA SER A 258 14.92 24.67 -21.61
C SER A 258 14.02 24.82 -22.85
N ASP A 259 14.30 25.81 -23.68
CA ASP A 259 13.58 26.12 -24.91
C ASP A 259 14.54 26.68 -25.98
N ALA A 260 14.03 26.96 -27.19
CA ALA A 260 14.85 27.48 -28.28
C ALA A 260 15.50 28.84 -27.97
N SER A 261 14.83 29.69 -27.18
CA SER A 261 15.38 31.00 -26.77
C SER A 261 16.49 30.83 -25.74
N ALA A 262 16.30 29.96 -24.75
CA ALA A 262 17.32 29.63 -23.74
C ALA A 262 18.57 29.01 -24.38
N CYS A 263 18.36 28.06 -25.31
CA CYS A 263 19.44 27.42 -26.05
C CYS A 263 20.23 28.42 -26.93
N ALA A 264 19.54 29.34 -27.60
CA ALA A 264 20.18 30.40 -28.38
C ALA A 264 20.94 31.40 -27.49
N ALA A 265 20.36 31.81 -26.36
CA ALA A 265 20.96 32.75 -25.44
C ALA A 265 22.21 32.19 -24.73
N SER A 266 22.22 30.89 -24.44
CA SER A 266 23.36 30.22 -23.81
C SER A 266 24.51 29.89 -24.76
N GLY A 267 24.29 30.01 -26.08
CA GLY A 267 25.25 29.63 -27.11
C GLY A 267 25.45 28.12 -27.21
N PHE A 268 24.55 27.32 -26.61
CA PHE A 268 24.59 25.87 -26.74
C PHE A 268 24.23 25.48 -28.17
N SER A 269 25.13 24.75 -28.85
CA SER A 269 25.00 24.43 -30.27
C SER A 269 23.99 23.31 -30.53
N ALA A 270 22.72 23.59 -30.29
CA ALA A 270 21.60 22.71 -30.58
C ALA A 270 20.35 23.49 -30.97
N THR A 271 19.43 22.83 -31.64
CA THR A 271 18.06 23.29 -31.89
C THR A 271 17.10 22.49 -31.03
N VAL A 272 16.03 23.14 -30.54
CA VAL A 272 15.01 22.53 -29.69
C VAL A 272 13.71 22.40 -30.48
N GLU A 273 13.14 21.19 -30.52
CA GLU A 273 11.84 20.91 -31.14
C GLU A 273 10.93 20.17 -30.14
N PRO A 274 9.75 20.71 -29.80
CA PRO A 274 9.18 21.98 -30.26
C PRO A 274 9.94 23.21 -29.70
N PRO A 275 9.84 24.40 -30.32
CA PRO A 275 10.61 25.57 -29.91
C PRO A 275 10.34 26.04 -28.47
N GLY A 276 9.16 25.72 -27.92
CA GLY A 276 8.80 26.01 -26.53
C GLY A 276 9.38 25.02 -25.51
N GLY A 277 10.13 24.02 -25.95
CA GLY A 277 10.72 23.01 -25.07
C GLY A 277 9.74 21.92 -24.64
N LEU A 278 10.02 21.32 -23.49
CA LEU A 278 9.24 20.20 -22.95
C LEU A 278 7.90 20.68 -22.40
N SER A 279 6.80 20.11 -22.90
CA SER A 279 5.44 20.42 -22.45
C SER A 279 5.04 19.57 -21.23
N PRO A 280 4.24 20.10 -20.27
CA PRO A 280 3.73 19.37 -19.10
C PRO A 280 2.55 18.44 -19.42
N ALA A 281 2.65 17.68 -20.51
CA ALA A 281 1.64 16.70 -20.88
C ALA A 281 2.28 15.30 -20.88
N LYS A 282 1.58 14.31 -20.33
CA LYS A 282 2.01 12.91 -20.40
C LYS A 282 2.17 12.49 -21.86
N GLY A 283 3.32 11.89 -22.17
CA GLY A 283 3.73 11.51 -23.52
C GLY A 283 4.23 12.68 -24.38
N ALA A 284 4.39 13.89 -23.83
CA ALA A 284 5.03 14.97 -24.54
C ALA A 284 6.53 14.70 -24.69
N GLU A 285 7.04 15.05 -25.87
CA GLU A 285 8.45 14.89 -26.21
C GLU A 285 9.03 16.23 -26.60
N ALA A 286 10.29 16.44 -26.24
CA ALA A 286 11.12 17.50 -26.80
C ALA A 286 12.48 16.93 -27.18
N ALA A 287 12.97 17.34 -28.34
CA ALA A 287 14.23 16.89 -28.92
C ALA A 287 15.22 18.05 -29.00
N TRP A 288 16.45 17.78 -28.55
CA TRP A 288 17.61 18.64 -28.75
C TRP A 288 18.49 18.02 -29.82
N THR A 289 18.73 18.76 -30.90
CA THR A 289 19.52 18.30 -32.05
C THR A 289 20.70 19.23 -32.31
N GLY A 290 21.94 18.72 -32.31
CA GLY A 290 23.11 19.51 -32.72
C GLY A 290 24.45 19.06 -32.14
N ALA A 291 25.47 19.88 -32.37
CA ALA A 291 26.85 19.59 -31.96
C ALA A 291 27.06 19.67 -30.42
N GLY A 292 26.29 20.51 -29.73
CA GLY A 292 26.28 20.56 -28.26
C GLY A 292 25.77 19.26 -27.65
N VAL A 293 24.81 18.61 -28.31
CA VAL A 293 24.25 17.32 -27.92
C VAL A 293 25.17 16.17 -28.30
N SER A 294 25.83 16.25 -29.45
CA SER A 294 26.80 15.22 -29.83
C SER A 294 28.02 15.20 -28.92
N ASN A 295 28.36 16.35 -28.33
CA ASN A 295 29.37 16.51 -27.30
C ASN A 295 30.68 15.77 -27.64
N ASN A 296 31.06 15.80 -28.92
CA ASN A 296 32.21 15.11 -29.49
C ASN A 296 32.29 13.60 -29.14
N GLY A 297 31.15 12.93 -29.00
CA GLY A 297 31.06 11.51 -28.65
C GLY A 297 31.19 11.21 -27.15
N THR A 298 31.17 12.22 -26.29
CA THR A 298 31.15 12.05 -24.83
C THR A 298 29.73 12.15 -24.28
N PRO A 299 29.42 11.48 -23.14
CA PRO A 299 28.10 11.59 -22.54
C PRO A 299 27.75 13.04 -22.16
N VAL A 300 26.50 13.41 -22.33
CA VAL A 300 25.94 14.70 -21.93
C VAL A 300 25.24 14.51 -20.59
N ASP A 301 25.55 15.37 -19.63
CA ASP A 301 24.84 15.42 -18.36
C ASP A 301 23.51 16.14 -18.57
N VAL A 302 22.39 15.42 -18.41
CA VAL A 302 21.03 15.95 -18.61
C VAL A 302 20.35 16.04 -17.25
N VAL A 303 19.96 17.26 -16.89
CA VAL A 303 19.20 17.54 -15.68
C VAL A 303 17.88 18.19 -16.05
N VAL A 304 16.77 17.63 -15.55
CA VAL A 304 15.43 18.19 -15.74
C VAL A 304 14.89 18.59 -14.38
N VAL A 305 14.44 19.85 -14.27
CA VAL A 305 13.83 20.42 -13.07
C VAL A 305 12.37 20.71 -13.37
N ALA A 306 11.46 20.14 -12.57
CA ALA A 306 10.04 20.48 -12.61
C ALA A 306 9.76 21.62 -11.62
N ARG A 307 8.89 22.55 -12.02
CA ARG A 307 8.53 23.73 -11.23
C ARG A 307 7.06 23.72 -10.85
N GLY A 308 6.79 23.99 -9.58
CA GLY A 308 5.44 24.08 -9.02
C GLY A 308 4.89 25.50 -9.10
N ALA A 309 3.56 25.62 -9.10
CA ALA A 309 2.85 26.90 -9.03
C ALA A 309 3.12 27.68 -7.72
N ASP A 310 3.61 27.00 -6.68
CA ASP A 310 4.04 27.58 -5.41
C ASP A 310 5.51 28.05 -5.41
N GLY A 311 6.23 27.89 -6.53
CA GLY A 311 7.66 28.18 -6.64
C GLY A 311 8.57 27.05 -6.17
N SER A 312 8.04 25.87 -5.81
CA SER A 312 8.84 24.68 -5.53
C SER A 312 9.59 24.22 -6.79
N GLU A 313 10.82 23.74 -6.62
CA GLU A 313 11.63 23.17 -7.70
C GLU A 313 12.13 21.78 -7.29
N ILE A 314 11.95 20.78 -8.15
CA ILE A 314 12.44 19.40 -7.92
C ILE A 314 13.19 18.91 -9.14
N ILE A 315 14.37 18.32 -8.91
CA ILE A 315 15.11 17.58 -9.94
C ILE A 315 14.36 16.26 -10.18
N VAL A 316 13.76 16.14 -11.36
CA VAL A 316 12.99 14.95 -11.78
C VAL A 316 13.82 14.02 -12.68
N LEU A 317 14.96 14.50 -13.16
CA LEU A 317 15.96 13.72 -13.88
C LEU A 317 17.36 14.25 -13.62
N SER A 318 18.31 13.35 -13.43
CA SER A 318 19.74 13.67 -13.43
C SER A 318 20.51 12.44 -13.90
N LEU A 319 20.90 12.42 -15.16
CA LEU A 319 21.61 11.28 -15.74
C LEU A 319 22.53 11.69 -16.90
N ARG A 320 23.49 10.82 -17.23
CA ARG A 320 24.40 11.01 -18.36
C ARG A 320 23.95 10.18 -19.57
N VAL A 321 23.74 10.84 -20.71
CA VAL A 321 23.25 10.25 -21.99
C VAL A 321 24.27 10.34 -23.11
#